data_AF-A0A419N216-F1
#
_entry.id   AF-A0A419N216-F1
#
_cell.length_a   1.000
_cell.length_b   1.000
_cell.length_c   1.000
_cell.angle_alpha   90.00
_cell.angle_beta   90.00
_cell.angle_gamma   90.00
#
_symmetry.space_group_name_H-M   'P 1'
#
loop_
_entity.id
_entity.type
_entity.pdbx_description
1 polymer ?
#
loop_
_entity_poly.entity_id
_entity_poly.type
_entity_poly.pdbx_seq_one_letter_code
_entity_poly.pdbx_strand_id
1 'polypeptide(L)'
;MSKNSSMPVSDVVAFLNNLTRRNKVFRAMPIQLLRILNADSRRVLEQREDEEMALEAEQRARQKMIDEHLSLLKKDGIEPDELLNNGRPLKRPSIGRVRHYRIKGELISYKGVGKYPRKLKDIVEKEGEEGLKNYEISND
;
A
#
# COMPACT_ATOMS: atom_id res chain seq x y z
N MET A 1 18.94 38.61 -10.48
CA MET A 1 18.72 37.78 -9.27
C MET A 1 18.95 36.32 -9.64
N SER A 2 20.04 35.71 -9.17
CA SER A 2 20.35 34.31 -9.49
C SER A 2 19.44 33.40 -8.66
N LYS A 3 18.69 32.51 -9.32
CA LYS A 3 17.92 31.47 -8.63
C LYS A 3 18.93 30.52 -7.99
N ASN A 4 18.92 30.42 -6.66
CA ASN A 4 19.69 29.40 -5.95
C ASN A 4 19.18 28.02 -6.38
N SER A 5 19.86 27.38 -7.33
CA SER A 5 19.63 26.00 -7.70
C SER A 5 20.13 25.11 -6.57
N SER A 6 19.26 24.80 -5.61
CA SER A 6 19.52 23.76 -4.61
C SER A 6 19.63 22.43 -5.33
N MET A 7 20.82 21.83 -5.38
CA MET A 7 20.94 20.43 -5.79
C MET A 7 20.13 19.56 -4.81
N PRO A 8 19.32 18.61 -5.29
CA PRO A 8 18.61 17.71 -4.40
C PRO A 8 19.60 16.77 -3.70
N VAL A 9 19.31 16.44 -2.44
CA VAL A 9 20.18 15.62 -1.59
C VAL A 9 20.46 14.26 -2.22
N SER A 10 19.47 13.68 -2.92
CA SER A 10 19.61 12.42 -3.66
C SER A 10 20.78 12.43 -4.65
N ASP A 11 20.96 13.54 -5.36
CA ASP A 11 21.96 13.66 -6.42
C ASP A 11 23.35 13.80 -5.83
N VAL A 12 23.46 14.52 -4.70
CA VAL A 12 24.71 14.64 -3.92
C VAL A 12 25.12 13.27 -3.38
N VAL A 13 24.18 12.52 -2.81
CA VAL A 13 24.42 11.16 -2.31
C VAL A 13 24.85 10.23 -3.44
N ALA A 14 24.14 10.23 -4.57
CA ALA A 14 24.48 9.41 -5.73
C ALA A 14 25.87 9.75 -6.30
N PHE A 15 26.24 11.03 -6.29
CA PHE A 15 27.56 11.48 -6.71
C PHE A 15 28.66 10.98 -5.77
N LEU A 16 28.48 11.16 -4.45
CA LEU A 16 29.43 10.77 -3.40
C LEU A 16 29.48 9.26 -3.14
N ASN A 17 28.50 8.48 -3.61
CA ASN A 17 28.52 7.03 -3.49
C ASN A 17 29.69 6.39 -4.29
N ASN A 18 30.09 7.01 -5.40
CA ASN A 18 31.23 6.54 -6.18
C ASN A 18 32.57 6.91 -5.50
N LEU A 19 33.35 5.90 -5.14
CA LEU A 19 34.63 6.06 -4.43
C LEU A 19 35.61 7.00 -5.14
N THR A 20 35.75 6.88 -6.46
CA THR A 20 36.67 7.70 -7.26
C THR A 20 36.26 9.17 -7.24
N ARG A 21 34.97 9.44 -7.43
CA ARG A 21 34.42 10.82 -7.38
C ARG A 21 34.55 11.41 -5.97
N ARG A 22 34.20 10.63 -4.94
CA ARG A 22 34.34 11.02 -3.54
C ARG A 22 35.78 11.33 -3.15
N ASN A 23 36.72 10.47 -3.52
CA ASN A 23 38.14 10.67 -3.25
C ASN A 23 38.69 11.92 -3.97
N LYS A 24 38.27 12.17 -5.22
CA LYS A 24 38.64 13.39 -5.94
C LYS A 24 38.16 14.64 -5.20
N VAL A 25 36.92 14.62 -4.71
CA VAL A 25 36.33 15.71 -3.93
C VAL A 25 37.08 15.93 -2.61
N PHE A 26 37.32 14.88 -1.82
CA PHE A 26 38.04 15.00 -0.54
C PHE A 26 39.49 15.43 -0.71
N ARG A 27 40.19 14.96 -1.74
CA ARG A 27 41.58 15.40 -2.02
C ARG A 27 41.67 16.86 -2.45
N ALA A 28 40.61 17.43 -3.00
CA ALA A 28 40.56 18.83 -3.38
C ALA A 28 40.22 19.77 -2.19
N MET A 29 39.79 19.22 -1.05
CA MET A 29 39.44 20.02 0.12
C MET A 29 40.65 20.32 1.01
N PRO A 30 40.64 21.47 1.71
CA PRO A 30 41.63 21.76 2.74
C PRO A 30 41.46 20.84 3.95
N ILE A 31 42.57 20.49 4.59
CA ILE A 31 42.60 19.56 5.72
C ILE A 31 41.72 20.00 6.91
N GLN A 32 41.57 21.30 7.15
CA GLN A 32 40.71 21.83 8.21
C GLN A 32 39.25 21.45 7.97
N LEU A 33 38.76 21.60 6.74
CA LEU A 33 37.40 21.25 6.38
C LEU A 33 37.16 19.74 6.46
N LEU A 34 38.15 18.93 6.06
CA LEU A 34 38.09 17.47 6.22
C LEU A 34 37.97 17.06 7.69
N ARG A 35 38.66 17.74 8.61
CA ARG A 35 38.57 17.48 10.06
C ARG A 35 37.18 17.82 10.61
N ILE A 36 36.63 18.96 10.21
CA ILE A 36 35.27 19.37 10.60
C ILE A 36 34.25 18.35 10.10
N LEU A 37 34.29 18.02 8.81
CA LEU A 37 33.39 17.04 8.20
C LEU A 37 33.49 15.67 8.89
N ASN A 38 34.71 15.25 9.26
CA ASN A 38 34.91 13.99 9.98
C ASN A 38 34.27 14.01 11.38
N ALA A 39 34.44 15.11 12.13
CA ALA A 39 33.85 15.26 13.45
C ALA A 39 32.30 15.28 13.37
N ASP A 40 31.75 16.05 12.44
CA ASP A 40 30.30 16.12 12.22
C ASP A 40 29.73 14.77 11.78
N SER A 41 30.43 14.08 10.86
CA SER A 41 29.99 12.75 10.40
C SER A 41 29.98 11.74 11.53
N ARG A 42 30.98 11.75 12.42
CA ARG A 42 31.01 10.85 13.58
C ARG A 42 29.85 11.12 14.53
N ARG A 43 29.58 12.40 14.81
CA ARG A 43 28.45 12.78 15.66
C ARG A 43 27.10 12.34 15.08
N VAL A 44 26.91 12.51 13.77
CA VAL A 44 25.68 12.08 13.10
C VAL A 44 25.58 10.55 13.09
N LEU A 45 26.69 9.83 12.91
CA LEU A 45 26.70 8.37 12.98
C LEU A 45 26.29 7.87 14.36
N GLU A 46 26.89 8.41 15.43
CA GLU A 46 26.53 8.06 16.81
C GLU A 46 25.03 8.29 17.09
N GLN A 47 24.49 9.44 16.67
CA GLN A 47 23.07 9.73 16.79
C GLN A 47 22.18 8.73 16.04
N ARG A 48 22.58 8.34 14.83
CA ARG A 48 21.82 7.36 14.02
C ARG A 48 21.90 5.95 14.60
N GLU A 49 23.05 5.55 15.12
CA GLU A 49 23.22 4.27 15.81
C GLU A 49 22.35 4.20 17.07
N ASP A 50 22.30 5.28 17.86
CA ASP A 50 21.43 5.36 19.04
C ASP A 50 19.93 5.31 18.67
N GLU A 51 19.53 6.02 17.61
CA GLU A 51 18.16 5.99 17.08
C GLU A 51 17.77 4.59 16.60
N GLU A 52 18.66 3.89 15.87
CA GLU A 52 18.43 2.53 15.40
C GLU A 52 18.35 1.54 16.58
N MET A 53 19.24 1.64 17.56
CA MET A 53 19.20 0.81 18.77
C MET A 53 17.91 1.02 19.58
N ALA A 54 17.46 2.26 19.73
CA ALA A 54 16.21 2.58 20.43
C ALA A 54 15.00 2.00 19.70
N LEU A 55 14.96 2.12 18.37
CA LEU A 55 13.88 1.57 17.53
C LEU A 55 13.86 0.04 17.58
N GLU A 56 15.02 -0.61 17.53
CA GLU A 56 15.11 -2.06 17.72
C GLU A 56 14.65 -2.49 19.13
N ALA A 57 15.03 -1.74 20.16
CA ALA A 57 14.62 -2.03 21.54
C ALA A 57 13.10 -1.89 21.71
N GLU A 58 12.50 -0.86 21.13
CA GLU A 58 11.05 -0.66 21.14
C GLU A 58 10.32 -1.80 20.39
N GLN A 59 10.80 -2.18 19.21
CA GLN A 59 10.24 -3.31 18.45
C GLN A 59 10.34 -4.62 19.23
N ARG A 60 11.48 -4.89 19.87
CA ARG A 60 11.66 -6.09 20.71
C ARG A 60 10.76 -6.05 21.94
N ALA A 61 10.60 -4.90 22.60
CA ALA A 61 9.69 -4.75 23.73
C ALA A 61 8.23 -4.99 23.31
N ARG A 62 7.82 -4.42 22.18
CA ARG A 62 6.49 -4.65 21.60
C ARG A 62 6.26 -6.13 21.27
N GLN A 63 7.24 -6.78 20.64
CA GLN A 63 7.13 -8.21 20.32
C GLN A 63 7.03 -9.06 21.58
N LYS A 64 7.83 -8.78 22.61
CA LYS A 64 7.72 -9.46 23.92
C LYS A 64 6.33 -9.31 24.53
N MET A 65 5.75 -8.11 24.52
CA MET A 65 4.39 -7.89 25.01
C MET A 65 3.38 -8.73 24.22
N ILE A 66 3.49 -8.77 22.88
CA ILE A 66 2.62 -9.60 22.04
C ILE A 66 2.75 -11.07 22.43
N ASP A 67 3.97 -11.58 22.57
CA ASP A 67 4.23 -12.98 22.92
C ASP A 67 3.70 -13.32 24.32
N GLU A 68 3.86 -12.42 25.29
CA GLU A 68 3.30 -12.54 26.64
C GLU A 68 1.77 -12.59 26.60
N HIS A 69 1.12 -11.67 25.89
CA HIS A 69 -0.34 -11.65 25.75
C HIS A 69 -0.87 -12.90 25.04
N LEU A 70 -0.20 -13.37 23.98
CA LEU A 70 -0.56 -14.62 23.30
C LEU A 70 -0.44 -15.82 24.25
N SER A 71 0.58 -15.84 25.12
CA SER A 71 0.73 -16.91 26.11
C SER A 71 -0.40 -16.92 27.16
N LEU A 72 -0.91 -15.75 27.54
CA LEU A 72 -2.05 -15.61 28.46
C LEU A 72 -3.34 -16.09 27.79
N LEU A 73 -3.62 -15.63 26.57
CA LEU A 73 -4.81 -16.06 25.81
C LEU A 73 -4.85 -17.58 25.62
N LYS A 74 -3.69 -18.18 25.32
CA LYS A 74 -3.57 -19.63 25.19
C LYS A 74 -3.87 -20.37 26.51
N LYS A 75 -3.46 -19.81 27.66
CA LYS A 75 -3.79 -20.37 28.98
C LYS A 75 -5.29 -20.29 29.27
N ASP A 76 -5.94 -19.25 28.79
CA ASP A 76 -7.39 -19.05 28.92
C ASP A 76 -8.18 -19.90 27.90
N GLY A 77 -7.50 -20.68 27.05
CA GLY A 77 -8.12 -21.55 26.04
C GLY A 77 -8.67 -20.81 24.82
N ILE A 78 -8.26 -19.55 24.61
CA ILE A 78 -8.68 -18.73 23.48
C ILE A 78 -7.64 -18.84 22.38
N GLU A 79 -8.03 -19.37 21.23
CA GLU A 79 -7.15 -19.44 20.06
C GLU A 79 -7.10 -18.09 19.31
N PRO A 80 -5.94 -17.68 18.77
CA PRO A 80 -5.77 -16.38 18.09
C PRO A 80 -6.74 -16.16 16.92
N ASP A 81 -7.11 -17.23 16.22
CA ASP A 81 -8.02 -17.19 15.07
C ASP A 81 -9.45 -16.78 15.46
N GLU A 82 -9.86 -17.02 16.71
CA GLU A 82 -11.16 -16.63 17.22
C GLU A 82 -11.27 -15.11 17.40
N LEU A 83 -10.15 -14.42 17.65
CA LEU A 83 -10.10 -12.95 17.74
C LEU A 83 -10.29 -12.27 16.38
N LEU A 84 -9.86 -12.93 15.30
CA LEU A 84 -9.89 -12.40 13.94
C LEU A 84 -11.29 -12.50 13.30
N ASN A 85 -12.14 -13.41 13.78
CA ASN A 85 -13.48 -13.69 13.22
C ASN A 85 -14.58 -12.68 13.61
N ASN A 86 -14.28 -11.66 14.43
CA ASN A 86 -15.24 -10.60 14.76
C ASN A 86 -15.51 -9.64 13.59
N GLY A 87 -14.67 -9.65 12.55
CA GLY A 87 -14.98 -9.03 11.26
C GLY A 87 -15.71 -10.04 10.38
N ARG A 88 -17.04 -9.91 10.24
CA ARG A 88 -17.84 -10.69 9.27
C ARG A 88 -17.03 -10.90 8.00
N PRO A 89 -16.82 -12.14 7.50
CA PRO A 89 -16.14 -12.34 6.23
C PRO A 89 -16.91 -11.53 5.19
N LEU A 90 -16.25 -10.55 4.55
CA LEU A 90 -16.86 -9.83 3.44
C LEU A 90 -17.26 -10.89 2.42
N LYS A 91 -18.56 -11.14 2.27
CA LYS A 91 -19.10 -12.03 1.24
C LYS A 91 -18.51 -11.54 -0.08
N ARG A 92 -17.57 -12.31 -0.64
CA ARG A 92 -17.04 -12.04 -1.97
C ARG A 92 -18.25 -11.98 -2.92
N PRO A 93 -18.44 -10.90 -3.70
CA PRO A 93 -19.57 -10.82 -4.60
C PRO A 93 -19.53 -12.00 -5.57
N SER A 94 -20.59 -12.80 -5.62
CA SER A 94 -20.73 -13.96 -6.51
C SER A 94 -20.26 -13.61 -7.92
N ILE A 95 -19.33 -14.38 -8.48
CA ILE A 95 -18.78 -14.21 -9.83
C ILE A 95 -19.81 -14.78 -10.83
N GLY A 96 -20.91 -14.05 -11.03
CA GLY A 96 -21.83 -14.24 -12.16
C GLY A 96 -21.27 -13.63 -13.43
N ARG A 97 -21.60 -14.20 -14.59
CA ARG A 97 -21.29 -13.63 -15.92
C ARG A 97 -22.07 -12.33 -16.09
N VAL A 98 -21.38 -11.24 -16.44
CA VAL A 98 -22.02 -9.95 -16.73
C VAL A 98 -22.66 -10.05 -18.12
N ARG A 99 -23.96 -9.78 -18.20
CA ARG A 99 -24.70 -9.68 -19.47
C ARG A 99 -24.87 -8.21 -19.83
N HIS A 100 -24.83 -7.92 -21.12
CA HIS A 100 -25.00 -6.57 -21.64
C HIS A 100 -26.28 -6.48 -22.45
N TYR A 101 -27.12 -5.49 -22.15
CA TYR A 101 -28.39 -5.26 -22.85
C TYR A 101 -28.40 -3.88 -23.50
N ARG A 102 -28.97 -3.76 -24.70
CA ARG A 102 -29.16 -2.46 -25.38
C ARG A 102 -30.63 -2.08 -25.41
N ILE A 103 -30.99 -1.06 -24.65
CA ILE A 103 -32.38 -0.61 -24.53
C ILE A 103 -32.44 0.87 -24.87
N LYS A 104 -33.19 1.20 -25.93
CA LYS A 104 -33.38 2.58 -26.42
C LYS A 104 -32.06 3.34 -26.64
N GLY A 105 -31.04 2.64 -27.14
CA GLY A 105 -29.72 3.19 -27.44
C GLY A 105 -28.71 3.16 -26.29
N GLU A 106 -29.15 2.90 -25.05
CA GLU A 106 -28.26 2.81 -23.88
C GLU A 106 -27.80 1.37 -23.61
N LEU A 107 -26.52 1.24 -23.23
CA LEU A 107 -25.90 -0.02 -22.84
C LEU A 107 -26.06 -0.23 -21.32
N ILE A 108 -26.73 -1.31 -20.92
CA ILE A 108 -26.97 -1.66 -19.53
C ILE A 108 -26.31 -2.99 -19.23
N SER A 109 -25.33 -2.98 -18.32
CA SER A 109 -24.63 -4.17 -17.87
C SER A 109 -25.27 -4.70 -16.58
N TYR A 110 -25.70 -5.96 -16.57
CA TYR A 110 -26.29 -6.58 -15.39
C TYR A 110 -25.73 -7.97 -15.14
N LYS A 111 -25.33 -8.20 -13.89
CA LYS A 111 -24.65 -9.43 -13.45
C LYS A 111 -25.61 -10.58 -13.09
N GLY A 112 -26.93 -10.36 -13.19
CA GLY A 112 -27.93 -11.36 -12.81
C GLY A 112 -28.08 -11.56 -11.30
N VAL A 113 -27.48 -10.70 -10.47
CA VAL A 113 -27.53 -10.79 -9.00
C VAL A 113 -27.97 -9.45 -8.43
N GLY A 114 -28.94 -9.48 -7.52
CA GLY A 114 -29.44 -8.30 -6.82
C GLY A 114 -30.70 -7.70 -7.45
N LYS A 115 -30.88 -6.39 -7.28
CA LYS A 115 -32.03 -5.67 -7.83
C LYS A 115 -31.79 -5.37 -9.31
N TYR A 116 -32.79 -5.65 -10.15
CA TYR A 116 -32.75 -5.23 -11.55
C TYR A 116 -32.63 -3.71 -11.68
N PRO A 117 -31.76 -3.20 -12.57
CA PRO A 117 -31.81 -1.83 -13.06
C PRO A 117 -33.24 -1.49 -13.53
N ARG A 118 -33.73 -0.28 -13.21
CA ARG A 118 -35.13 0.13 -13.47
C ARG A 118 -35.61 -0.24 -14.90
N LYS A 119 -34.78 0.05 -15.90
CA LYS A 119 -35.09 -0.24 -17.32
C LYS A 119 -35.20 -1.73 -17.63
N LEU A 120 -34.39 -2.59 -17.00
CA LEU A 120 -34.52 -4.05 -17.14
C LEU A 120 -35.75 -4.55 -16.39
N LYS A 121 -36.03 -3.99 -15.21
CA LYS A 121 -37.21 -4.33 -14.42
C LYS A 121 -38.50 -4.06 -15.21
N ASP A 122 -38.61 -2.90 -15.86
CA ASP A 122 -39.78 -2.52 -16.64
C ASP A 122 -40.02 -3.48 -17.82
N ILE A 123 -38.97 -4.09 -18.38
CA ILE A 123 -39.05 -5.08 -19.45
C ILE A 123 -39.47 -6.44 -18.88
N VAL A 124 -38.87 -6.88 -17.76
CA VAL A 124 -39.26 -8.12 -17.06
C VAL A 124 -40.73 -8.08 -16.69
N GLU A 125 -41.22 -6.93 -16.21
CA GLU A 125 -42.60 -6.76 -15.76
C GLU A 125 -43.61 -6.75 -16.92
N LYS A 126 -43.18 -6.39 -18.13
CA LYS A 126 -44.04 -6.33 -19.33
C LYS A 126 -43.99 -7.58 -20.20
N GLU A 127 -42.79 -8.14 -20.40
CA GLU A 127 -42.50 -9.18 -21.40
C GLU A 127 -41.96 -10.48 -20.76
N GLY A 128 -41.76 -10.48 -19.43
CA GLY A 128 -41.15 -11.60 -18.71
C GLY A 128 -39.62 -11.65 -18.84
N GLU A 129 -39.00 -12.61 -18.15
CA GLU A 129 -37.54 -12.78 -18.19
C GLU A 129 -37.01 -13.20 -19.57
N GLU A 130 -37.87 -13.79 -20.41
CA GLU A 130 -37.49 -14.17 -21.78
C GLU A 130 -37.37 -12.98 -22.73
N GLY A 131 -38.14 -11.91 -22.48
CA GLY A 131 -38.07 -10.67 -23.28
C GLY A 131 -36.70 -9.98 -23.23
N LEU A 132 -35.95 -10.16 -22.14
CA LEU A 132 -34.58 -9.65 -21.99
C LEU A 132 -33.61 -10.20 -23.04
N LYS A 133 -33.80 -11.44 -23.50
CA LYS A 133 -32.91 -12.08 -24.47
C LYS A 133 -32.88 -11.32 -25.80
N ASN A 134 -33.99 -10.67 -26.18
CA ASN A 134 -34.09 -9.89 -27.41
C ASN A 134 -33.22 -8.61 -27.39
N TYR A 135 -32.87 -8.14 -26.19
CA TYR A 135 -32.05 -6.95 -26.00
C TYR A 135 -30.61 -7.29 -25.61
N GLU A 136 -30.28 -8.58 -25.42
CA GLU A 136 -28.95 -9.04 -25.03
C GLU A 136 -27.98 -8.92 -26.20
N ILE A 137 -26.83 -8.29 -25.96
CA ILE A 137 -25.73 -8.23 -26.92
C ILE A 137 -24.68 -9.25 -26.49
N SER A 138 -24.37 -10.19 -27.37
CA SER A 138 -23.14 -10.97 -27.29
C SER A 138 -22.01 -10.08 -27.79
N ASN A 139 -21.09 -9.67 -26.91
CA ASN A 139 -19.80 -9.17 -27.34
C ASN A 139 -19.03 -10.39 -27.89
N ASP A 140 -18.94 -10.49 -29.22
CA ASP A 140 -17.86 -11.21 -29.90
C ASP A 140 -16.62 -10.29 -29.96
#